data_AF-A0A1Z4BWT4-F1
#
_entry.id   AF-A0A1Z4BWT4-F1
#
_cell.length_a   1.000
_cell.length_b   1.000
_cell.length_c   1.000
_cell.angle_alpha   90.00
_cell.angle_beta   90.00
_cell.angle_gamma   90.00
#
_symmetry.space_group_name_H-M   'P 1'
#
loop_
_entity.id
_entity.type
_entity.pdbx_description
1 polymer ?
#
loop_
_entity_poly.entity_id
_entity_poly.type
_entity_poly.pdbx_seq_one_letter_code
_entity_poly.pdbx_strand_id
1 'polypeptide(L)'
;MPKLTDTYARAYDCCDRILTELGRFPTIDLIRERIGVNSPTTIKKAMNEWTQHFAEQHFDKLHRPDIPVTLIHSVEQVWKLAVLEAEKAYLDKEKAYQHSLAENQAVLVQQQQEQQTLKAILRDTDTALAQAGQYSQALQQQLNGQQQENAELQEKVAANEKQLQEQHKLMQEQALRWQQQQAQEQEWFARRLSEEKQFLEEKWQEKIQRQAQQIAVLSESETSLRQVCASLRQEQQRLQQVLSKLDQGQNKPHRFKIKSVPGNKPSR
;
A
#
# COMPACT_ATOMS: atom_id res chain seq x y z
N MET A 1 -110.91 25.15 38.55
CA MET A 1 -110.10 24.53 39.61
C MET A 1 -109.99 23.03 39.32
N PRO A 2 -108.94 22.57 38.62
CA PRO A 2 -108.79 21.16 38.26
C PRO A 2 -108.45 20.35 39.52
N LYS A 3 -109.23 19.31 39.77
CA LYS A 3 -109.15 18.47 40.96
C LYS A 3 -107.95 17.52 40.88
N LEU A 4 -107.48 17.04 42.03
CA LEU A 4 -106.39 16.07 42.29
C LEU A 4 -106.48 14.71 41.56
N THR A 5 -107.25 14.60 40.48
CA THR A 5 -107.67 13.35 39.83
C THR A 5 -106.78 12.91 38.66
N ASP A 6 -105.78 13.69 38.25
CA ASP A 6 -105.05 13.46 37.00
C ASP A 6 -103.67 12.75 37.19
N THR A 7 -103.06 12.80 38.38
CA THR A 7 -101.74 12.19 38.60
C THR A 7 -101.75 10.67 38.52
N TYR A 8 -102.80 10.03 39.05
CA TYR A 8 -102.93 8.57 39.02
C TYR A 8 -103.13 8.06 37.58
N ALA A 9 -104.06 8.66 36.83
CA ALA A 9 -104.34 8.27 35.44
C ALA A 9 -103.11 8.48 34.55
N ARG A 10 -102.42 9.62 34.68
CA ARG A 10 -101.16 9.86 33.94
C ARG A 10 -100.07 8.87 34.30
N ALA A 11 -99.93 8.50 35.57
CA ALA A 11 -98.95 7.50 36.00
C ALA A 11 -99.29 6.11 35.44
N TYR A 12 -100.57 5.74 35.41
CA TYR A 12 -101.07 4.49 34.84
C TYR A 12 -100.79 4.41 33.33
N ASP A 13 -101.20 5.41 32.55
CA ASP A 13 -100.96 5.47 31.10
C ASP A 13 -99.47 5.53 30.76
N CYS A 14 -98.66 6.15 31.64
CA CYS A 14 -97.21 6.21 31.47
C CYS A 14 -96.55 4.83 31.63
N CYS A 15 -97.14 3.92 32.41
CA CYS A 15 -96.61 2.56 32.57
C CYS A 15 -96.64 1.80 31.25
N ASP A 16 -97.75 1.86 30.52
CA ASP A 16 -97.89 1.24 29.19
C ASP A 16 -96.90 1.80 28.18
N ARG A 17 -96.73 3.13 28.15
CA ARG A 17 -95.78 3.78 27.24
C ARG A 17 -94.34 3.37 27.52
N ILE A 18 -93.95 3.32 28.79
CA ILE A 18 -92.60 2.91 29.18
C ILE A 18 -92.31 1.47 28.73
N LEU A 19 -93.25 0.55 28.99
CA LEU A 19 -93.06 -0.85 28.59
C LEU A 19 -92.95 -0.99 27.07
N THR A 20 -93.80 -0.29 26.32
CA THR A 20 -93.85 -0.35 24.86
C THR A 20 -92.59 0.25 24.21
N GLU A 21 -92.08 1.37 24.73
CA GLU A 21 -90.94 2.07 24.14
C GLU A 21 -89.59 1.48 24.55
N LEU A 22 -89.43 1.06 25.81
CA LEU A 22 -88.14 0.66 26.37
C LEU A 22 -88.02 -0.84 26.60
N GLY A 23 -89.11 -1.61 26.48
CA GLY A 23 -89.12 -3.05 26.71
C GLY A 23 -88.80 -3.45 28.16
N ARG A 24 -88.92 -2.53 29.12
CA ARG A 24 -88.62 -2.76 30.54
C ARG A 24 -89.79 -2.35 31.43
N PHE A 25 -89.92 -3.01 32.58
CA PHE A 25 -90.94 -2.66 33.56
C PHE A 25 -90.74 -1.21 34.06
N PRO A 26 -91.84 -0.46 34.26
CA PRO A 26 -91.77 0.92 34.70
C PRO A 26 -91.28 1.02 36.15
N THR A 27 -90.46 2.03 36.42
CA THR A 27 -89.98 2.37 37.76
C THR A 27 -90.55 3.72 38.19
N ILE A 28 -90.67 3.93 39.50
CA ILE A 28 -91.25 5.16 40.08
C ILE A 28 -90.52 6.41 39.57
N ASP A 29 -89.18 6.36 39.50
CA ASP A 29 -88.36 7.48 39.03
C ASP A 29 -88.58 7.79 37.54
N LEU A 30 -88.76 6.76 36.72
CA LEU A 30 -88.95 6.90 35.28
C LEU A 30 -90.36 7.44 34.96
N ILE A 31 -91.37 7.01 35.71
CA ILE A 31 -92.72 7.58 35.61
C ILE A 31 -92.68 9.04 36.07
N ARG A 32 -92.01 9.33 37.19
CA ARG A 32 -91.87 10.68 37.76
C ARG A 32 -91.22 11.65 36.79
N GLU A 33 -90.15 11.24 36.11
CA GLU A 33 -89.47 12.04 35.09
C GLU A 33 -90.39 12.39 33.91
N ARG A 34 -91.23 11.43 33.47
CA ARG A 34 -92.12 11.62 32.31
C ARG A 34 -93.40 12.39 32.60
N ILE A 35 -94.02 12.19 33.76
CA ILE A 35 -95.27 12.88 34.11
C ILE A 35 -95.02 14.24 34.80
N GLY A 36 -93.80 14.47 35.31
CA GLY A 36 -93.39 15.73 35.93
C GLY A 36 -94.03 16.03 37.29
N VAL A 37 -94.65 15.03 37.94
CA VAL A 37 -95.39 15.20 39.22
C VAL A 37 -94.69 14.47 40.35
N ASN A 38 -94.62 15.11 41.52
CA ASN A 38 -93.85 14.65 42.67
C ASN A 38 -94.71 13.96 43.75
N SER A 39 -95.49 12.93 43.37
CA SER A 39 -96.26 12.10 44.33
C SER A 39 -95.88 10.62 44.21
N PRO A 40 -94.78 10.18 44.86
CA PRO A 40 -94.27 8.80 44.76
C PRO A 40 -95.28 7.75 45.22
N THR A 41 -96.12 8.07 46.21
CA THR A 41 -97.14 7.16 46.74
C THR A 41 -98.27 6.90 45.74
N THR A 42 -98.73 7.92 45.03
CA THR A 42 -99.76 7.79 43.97
C THR A 42 -99.20 7.05 42.75
N ILE A 43 -97.97 7.35 42.35
CA ILE A 43 -97.28 6.67 41.24
C ILE A 43 -97.10 5.18 41.56
N LYS A 44 -96.65 4.85 42.78
CA LYS A 44 -96.49 3.46 43.21
C LYS A 44 -97.81 2.70 43.20
N LYS A 45 -98.92 3.33 43.61
CA LYS A 45 -100.25 2.70 43.57
C LYS A 45 -100.69 2.42 42.12
N ALA A 46 -100.57 3.41 41.24
CA ALA A 46 -100.90 3.25 39.81
C ALA A 46 -100.04 2.18 39.13
N MET A 47 -98.74 2.16 39.42
CA MET A 47 -97.79 1.18 38.88
C MET A 47 -98.12 -0.24 39.34
N ASN A 48 -98.44 -0.44 40.63
CA ASN A 48 -98.82 -1.75 41.16
C ASN A 48 -100.12 -2.26 40.54
N GLU A 49 -101.13 -1.40 40.42
CA GLU A 49 -102.43 -1.75 39.84
C GLU A 49 -102.32 -2.02 38.33
N TRP A 50 -101.51 -1.23 37.63
CA TRP A 50 -101.15 -1.50 36.23
C TRP A 50 -100.42 -2.83 36.08
N THR A 51 -99.44 -3.13 36.94
CA THR A 51 -98.68 -4.39 36.86
C THR A 51 -99.59 -5.59 37.08
N GLN A 52 -100.55 -5.48 38.01
CA GLN A 52 -101.54 -6.53 38.25
C GLN A 52 -102.47 -6.72 37.04
N HIS A 53 -103.06 -5.65 36.50
CA HIS A 53 -103.90 -5.73 35.30
C HIS A 53 -103.12 -6.25 34.08
N PHE A 54 -101.87 -5.82 33.91
CA PHE A 54 -100.98 -6.31 32.86
C PHE A 54 -100.73 -7.80 33.00
N ALA A 55 -100.42 -8.28 34.22
CA ALA A 55 -100.25 -9.71 34.48
C ALA A 55 -101.53 -10.48 34.16
N GLU A 56 -102.69 -10.05 34.65
CA GLU A 56 -103.99 -10.71 34.41
C GLU A 56 -104.30 -10.81 32.91
N GLN A 57 -104.17 -9.71 32.15
CA GLN A 57 -104.42 -9.70 30.70
C GLN A 57 -103.42 -10.57 29.91
N HIS A 58 -102.17 -10.64 30.35
CA HIS A 58 -101.14 -11.42 29.66
C HIS A 58 -101.14 -12.90 30.07
N PHE A 59 -101.53 -13.23 31.30
CA PHE A 59 -101.76 -14.61 31.73
C PHE A 59 -102.93 -15.24 30.97
N ASP A 60 -104.01 -14.50 30.71
CA ASP A 60 -105.11 -14.97 29.86
C ASP A 60 -104.67 -15.20 28.40
N LYS A 61 -103.77 -14.37 27.87
CA LYS A 61 -103.19 -14.58 26.52
C LYS A 61 -102.24 -15.77 26.44
N LEU A 62 -101.58 -16.12 27.54
CA LEU A 62 -100.75 -17.33 27.65
C LEU A 62 -101.62 -18.60 27.75
N HIS A 63 -102.79 -18.50 28.39
CA HIS A 63 -103.82 -19.53 28.37
C HIS A 63 -104.70 -19.42 27.11
N ARG A 64 -104.10 -19.43 25.92
CA ARG A 64 -104.88 -19.61 24.68
C ARG A 64 -105.54 -21.00 24.73
N PRO A 65 -106.88 -21.10 24.87
CA PRO A 65 -107.56 -22.38 25.00
C PRO A 65 -107.53 -23.21 23.71
N ASP A 66 -107.06 -22.64 22.60
CA ASP A 66 -107.08 -23.25 21.27
C ASP A 66 -105.77 -23.96 20.88
N ILE A 67 -104.74 -23.94 21.75
CA ILE A 67 -103.48 -24.63 21.46
C ILE A 67 -103.49 -25.99 22.17
N PRO A 68 -103.45 -27.11 21.42
CA PRO A 68 -103.35 -28.43 22.04
C PRO A 68 -102.10 -28.52 22.90
N VAL A 69 -102.25 -29.03 24.13
CA VAL A 69 -101.15 -29.22 25.09
C VAL A 69 -99.99 -30.03 24.49
N THR A 70 -100.32 -30.95 23.57
CA THR A 70 -99.35 -31.72 22.78
C THR A 70 -98.43 -30.84 21.94
N LEU A 71 -98.95 -29.77 21.33
CA LEU A 71 -98.18 -28.83 20.52
C LEU A 71 -97.20 -28.04 21.38
N ILE A 72 -97.62 -27.57 22.57
CA ILE A 72 -96.76 -26.85 23.52
C ILE A 72 -95.58 -27.73 23.92
N HIS A 73 -95.85 -28.98 24.30
CA HIS A 73 -94.81 -29.93 24.66
C HIS A 73 -93.86 -30.23 23.51
N SER A 74 -94.36 -30.39 22.28
CA SER A 74 -93.51 -30.58 21.09
C SER A 74 -92.62 -29.37 20.82
N VAL A 75 -93.14 -28.15 20.94
CA VAL A 75 -92.34 -26.91 20.76
C VAL A 75 -91.28 -26.78 21.84
N GLU A 76 -91.60 -27.08 23.09
CA GLU A 76 -90.61 -27.10 24.19
C GLU A 76 -89.50 -28.13 23.94
N GLN A 77 -89.84 -29.32 23.43
CA GLN A 77 -88.85 -30.34 23.09
C GLN A 77 -87.95 -29.89 21.93
N VAL A 78 -88.52 -29.33 20.86
CA VAL A 78 -87.75 -28.79 19.74
C VAL A 78 -86.85 -27.65 20.19
N TRP A 79 -87.34 -26.77 21.06
CA TRP A 79 -86.54 -25.69 21.63
C TRP A 79 -85.37 -26.21 22.46
N LYS A 80 -85.61 -27.17 23.36
CA LYS A 80 -84.54 -27.81 24.17
C LYS A 80 -83.48 -28.46 23.28
N LEU A 81 -83.89 -29.17 22.23
CA LEU A 81 -82.96 -29.76 21.26
C LEU A 81 -82.17 -28.70 20.50
N ALA A 82 -82.82 -27.61 20.06
CA ALA A 82 -82.16 -26.51 19.38
C ALA A 82 -81.13 -25.80 20.28
N VAL A 83 -81.44 -25.62 21.57
CA VAL A 83 -80.49 -25.06 22.55
C VAL A 83 -79.29 -25.98 22.74
N LEU A 84 -79.50 -27.29 22.92
CA LEU A 84 -78.41 -28.26 23.05
C LEU A 84 -77.50 -28.30 21.81
N GLU A 85 -78.08 -28.27 20.61
CA GLU A 85 -77.28 -28.25 19.37
C GLU A 85 -76.53 -26.91 19.20
N ALA A 86 -77.15 -25.79 19.59
CA ALA A 86 -76.49 -24.48 19.58
C ALA A 86 -75.33 -24.41 20.58
N GLU A 87 -75.50 -24.95 21.79
CA GLU A 87 -74.43 -25.06 22.80
C GLU A 87 -73.27 -25.91 22.28
N LYS A 88 -73.56 -27.07 21.69
CA LYS A 88 -72.53 -27.93 21.09
C LYS A 88 -71.79 -27.21 19.96
N ALA A 89 -72.51 -26.57 19.04
CA ALA A 89 -71.92 -25.82 17.93
C ALA A 89 -71.08 -24.63 18.43
N TYR A 90 -71.48 -23.99 19.53
CA TYR A 90 -70.72 -22.94 20.17
C TYR A 90 -69.42 -23.47 20.79
N LEU A 91 -69.48 -24.57 21.55
CA LEU A 91 -68.31 -25.20 22.16
C LEU A 91 -67.29 -25.67 21.12
N ASP A 92 -67.76 -26.22 20.00
CA ASP A 92 -66.88 -26.65 18.91
C ASP A 92 -66.19 -25.45 18.24
N LYS A 93 -66.92 -24.34 18.04
CA LYS A 93 -66.32 -23.08 17.56
C LYS A 93 -65.31 -22.50 18.55
N GLU A 94 -65.64 -22.49 19.84
CA GLU A 94 -64.75 -21.99 20.89
C GLU A 94 -63.44 -22.77 20.92
N LYS A 95 -63.50 -24.11 20.85
CA LYS A 95 -62.30 -24.96 20.76
C LYS A 95 -61.48 -24.65 19.50
N ALA A 96 -62.13 -24.49 18.35
CA ALA A 96 -61.45 -24.13 17.11
C ALA A 96 -60.76 -22.76 17.21
N TYR A 97 -61.42 -21.77 17.84
CA TYR A 97 -60.83 -20.45 18.07
C TYR A 97 -59.65 -20.51 19.04
N GLN A 98 -59.76 -21.27 20.14
CA GLN A 98 -58.65 -21.46 21.08
C GLN A 98 -57.45 -22.13 20.41
N HIS A 99 -57.69 -23.13 19.56
CA HIS A 99 -56.64 -23.77 18.77
C HIS A 99 -55.96 -22.78 17.83
N SER A 100 -56.73 -22.03 17.05
CA SER A 100 -56.19 -21.02 16.13
C SER A 100 -55.42 -19.92 16.87
N LEU A 101 -55.88 -19.50 18.05
CA LEU A 101 -55.16 -18.54 18.90
C LEU A 101 -53.82 -19.12 19.38
N ALA A 102 -53.80 -20.37 19.81
CA ALA A 102 -52.57 -21.04 20.24
C ALA A 102 -51.58 -21.19 19.08
N GLU A 103 -52.05 -21.56 17.88
CA GLU A 103 -51.21 -21.65 16.68
C GLU A 103 -50.63 -20.29 16.29
N ASN A 104 -51.46 -19.23 16.28
CA ASN A 104 -51.01 -17.88 15.97
C ASN A 104 -50.00 -17.36 17.01
N GLN A 105 -50.18 -17.68 18.29
CA GLN A 105 -49.20 -17.35 19.33
C GLN A 105 -47.88 -18.09 19.13
N ALA A 106 -47.92 -19.38 18.78
CA ALA A 106 -46.71 -20.15 18.49
C ALA A 106 -45.94 -19.56 17.30
N VAL A 107 -46.64 -19.19 16.23
CA VAL A 107 -46.04 -18.54 15.05
C VAL A 107 -45.44 -17.17 15.41
N LEU A 108 -46.12 -16.35 16.22
CA LEU A 108 -45.60 -15.06 16.66
C LEU A 108 -44.33 -15.20 17.49
N VAL A 109 -44.27 -16.18 18.40
CA VAL A 109 -43.08 -16.45 19.21
C VAL A 109 -41.92 -16.89 18.30
N GLN A 110 -42.18 -17.77 17.34
CA GLN A 110 -41.16 -18.20 16.38
C GLN A 110 -40.63 -17.03 15.55
N GLN A 111 -41.52 -16.18 15.01
CA GLN A 111 -41.13 -14.99 14.26
C GLN A 111 -40.32 -13.99 15.12
N GLN A 112 -40.67 -13.82 16.39
CA GLN A 112 -39.88 -12.99 17.31
C GLN A 112 -38.48 -13.55 17.53
N GLN A 113 -38.35 -14.87 17.69
CA GLN A 113 -37.04 -15.52 17.83
C GLN A 113 -36.21 -15.34 16.56
N GLU A 114 -36.78 -15.57 15.38
CA GLU A 114 -36.11 -15.36 14.10
C GLU A 114 -35.69 -13.89 13.90
N GLN A 115 -36.52 -12.93 14.29
CA GLN A 115 -36.13 -11.51 14.25
C GLN A 115 -35.00 -11.19 15.21
N GLN A 116 -34.96 -11.81 16.40
CA GLN A 116 -33.87 -11.61 17.36
C GLN A 116 -32.56 -12.20 16.84
N THR A 117 -32.59 -13.40 16.25
CA THR A 117 -31.40 -14.02 15.67
C THR A 117 -30.88 -13.21 14.48
N LEU A 118 -31.76 -12.74 13.59
CA LEU A 118 -31.38 -11.87 12.48
C LEU A 118 -30.76 -10.55 12.96
N LYS A 119 -31.32 -9.93 14.01
CA LYS A 119 -30.74 -8.71 14.60
C LYS A 119 -29.36 -8.97 15.23
N ALA A 120 -29.16 -10.13 15.85
CA ALA A 120 -27.85 -10.51 16.38
C ALA A 120 -26.83 -10.70 15.25
N ILE A 121 -27.19 -11.44 14.20
CA ILE A 121 -26.34 -11.65 13.02
C ILE A 121 -25.99 -10.31 12.37
N LEU A 122 -26.96 -9.41 12.20
CA LEU A 122 -26.71 -8.09 11.62
C LEU A 122 -25.70 -7.28 12.43
N ARG A 123 -25.83 -7.27 13.77
CA ARG A 123 -24.86 -6.61 14.65
C ARG A 123 -23.47 -7.22 14.52
N ASP A 124 -23.38 -8.55 14.49
CA ASP A 124 -22.10 -9.24 14.34
C ASP A 124 -21.46 -8.90 12.98
N THR A 125 -22.24 -8.88 11.90
CA THR A 125 -21.76 -8.48 10.58
C THR A 125 -21.32 -7.02 10.52
N ASP A 126 -22.05 -6.11 11.17
CA ASP A 126 -21.68 -4.69 11.24
C ASP A 126 -20.36 -4.49 12.00
N THR A 127 -20.17 -5.21 13.11
CA THR A 127 -18.92 -5.17 13.86
C THR A 127 -17.75 -5.75 13.06
N ALA A 128 -17.96 -6.87 12.36
CA ALA A 128 -16.94 -7.45 11.48
C ALA A 128 -16.58 -6.53 10.32
N LEU A 129 -17.57 -5.86 9.72
CA LEU A 129 -17.35 -4.89 8.64
C LEU A 129 -16.60 -3.65 9.15
N ALA A 130 -16.94 -3.15 10.34
CA ALA A 130 -16.21 -2.06 10.98
C ALA A 130 -14.73 -2.43 11.25
N GLN A 131 -14.48 -3.64 11.76
CA GLN A 131 -13.12 -4.15 11.98
C GLN A 131 -12.33 -4.31 10.67
N ALA A 132 -12.96 -4.86 9.63
CA ALA A 132 -12.35 -4.97 8.30
C ALA A 132 -12.02 -3.58 7.71
N GLY A 133 -12.91 -2.60 7.90
CA GLY A 133 -12.68 -1.21 7.50
C GLY A 133 -11.48 -0.58 8.22
N GLN A 134 -11.36 -0.79 9.54
CA GLN A 134 -10.21 -0.33 10.32
C GLN A 134 -8.90 -0.98 9.86
N TYR A 135 -8.91 -2.29 9.62
CA TYR A 135 -7.73 -3.01 9.12
C TYR A 135 -7.30 -2.50 7.73
N SER A 136 -8.27 -2.28 6.82
CA SER A 136 -8.00 -1.72 5.50
C SER A 136 -7.40 -0.31 5.57
N GLN A 137 -7.91 0.55 6.46
CA GLN A 137 -7.35 1.88 6.68
C GLN A 137 -5.93 1.83 7.25
N ALA A 138 -5.67 0.96 8.24
CA ALA A 138 -4.33 0.78 8.80
C ALA A 138 -3.33 0.29 7.75
N LEU A 139 -3.74 -0.66 6.90
CA LEU A 139 -2.90 -1.17 5.82
C LEU A 139 -2.62 -0.08 4.77
N GLN A 140 -3.62 0.74 4.43
CA GLN A 140 -3.44 1.86 3.51
C GLN A 140 -2.47 2.91 4.08
N GLN A 141 -2.55 3.21 5.37
CA GLN A 141 -1.60 4.12 6.04
C GLN A 141 -0.17 3.55 6.01
N GLN A 142 0.00 2.27 6.29
CA GLN A 142 1.29 1.60 6.22
C GLN A 142 1.87 1.62 4.79
N LEU A 143 1.04 1.35 3.78
CA LEU A 143 1.45 1.37 2.38
C LEU A 143 1.87 2.78 1.94
N ASN A 144 1.11 3.81 2.33
CA ASN A 144 1.47 5.20 2.07
C ASN A 144 2.80 5.58 2.76
N GLY A 145 3.01 5.14 4.01
CA GLY A 145 4.26 5.33 4.72
C GLY A 145 5.45 4.68 4.02
N GLN A 146 5.31 3.41 3.59
CA GLN A 146 6.34 2.71 2.83
C GLN A 146 6.63 3.34 1.46
N GLN A 147 5.62 3.92 0.81
CA GLN A 147 5.81 4.67 -0.43
C GLN A 147 6.62 5.95 -0.21
N GLN A 148 6.36 6.68 0.88
CA GLN A 148 7.13 7.85 1.26
C GLN A 148 8.59 7.49 1.59
N GLU A 149 8.79 6.46 2.41
CA GLU A 149 10.14 5.97 2.73
C GLU A 149 10.92 5.54 1.48
N ASN A 150 10.27 4.82 0.55
CA ASN A 150 10.90 4.45 -0.72
C ASN A 150 11.25 5.67 -1.58
N ALA A 151 10.39 6.68 -1.64
CA ALA A 151 10.68 7.91 -2.37
C ALA A 151 11.89 8.65 -1.77
N GLU A 152 11.97 8.77 -0.44
CA GLU A 152 13.11 9.37 0.24
C GLU A 152 14.42 8.57 0.00
N LEU A 153 14.35 7.24 0.03
CA LEU A 153 15.50 6.39 -0.26
C LEU A 153 15.95 6.53 -1.71
N GLN A 154 15.03 6.60 -2.66
CA GLN A 154 15.35 6.83 -4.08
C GLN A 154 16.03 8.19 -4.28
N GLU A 155 15.55 9.24 -3.61
CA GLU A 155 16.19 10.56 -3.66
C GLU A 155 17.60 10.54 -3.09
N LYS A 156 17.80 9.86 -1.94
CA LYS A 156 19.14 9.68 -1.33
C LYS A 156 20.08 8.91 -2.24
N VAL A 157 19.60 7.83 -2.88
CA VAL A 157 20.40 7.06 -3.85
C VAL A 157 20.80 7.94 -5.03
N ALA A 158 19.86 8.68 -5.63
CA ALA A 158 20.15 9.58 -6.74
C ALA A 158 21.13 10.70 -6.36
N ALA A 159 21.04 11.23 -5.14
CA ALA A 159 21.98 12.23 -4.63
C ALA A 159 23.39 11.63 -4.47
N ASN A 160 23.50 10.44 -3.88
CA ASN A 160 24.77 9.73 -3.71
C ASN A 160 25.40 9.35 -5.05
N GLU A 161 24.61 8.91 -6.02
CA GLU A 161 25.09 8.61 -7.38
C GLU A 161 25.67 9.85 -8.05
N LYS A 162 25.01 11.01 -7.92
CA LYS A 162 25.55 12.29 -8.42
C LYS A 162 26.88 12.65 -7.75
N GLN A 163 26.96 12.55 -6.42
CA GLN A 163 28.20 12.81 -5.68
C GLN A 163 29.32 11.87 -6.12
N LEU A 164 29.02 10.58 -6.32
CA LEU A 164 30.00 9.60 -6.77
C LEU A 164 30.49 9.90 -8.19
N GLN A 165 29.60 10.30 -9.10
CA GLN A 165 29.97 10.73 -10.45
C GLN A 165 30.85 11.98 -10.45
N GLU A 166 30.55 12.96 -9.60
CA GLU A 166 31.36 14.17 -9.43
C GLU A 166 32.76 13.82 -8.90
N GLN A 167 32.85 12.97 -7.87
CA GLN A 167 34.13 12.48 -7.35
C GLN A 167 34.93 11.72 -8.42
N HIS A 168 34.27 10.86 -9.21
CA HIS A 168 34.92 10.17 -10.33
C HIS A 168 35.46 11.13 -11.38
N LYS A 169 34.70 12.17 -11.76
CA LYS A 169 35.17 13.20 -12.70
C LYS A 169 36.38 13.94 -12.15
N LEU A 170 36.34 14.36 -10.88
CA LEU A 170 37.47 15.02 -10.23
C LEU A 170 38.72 14.13 -10.20
N MET A 171 38.57 12.85 -9.86
CA MET A 171 39.66 11.87 -9.91
C MET A 171 40.23 11.71 -11.32
N GLN A 172 39.39 11.62 -12.35
CA GLN A 172 39.82 11.51 -13.74
C GLN A 172 40.58 12.77 -14.19
N GLU A 173 40.09 13.96 -13.85
CA GLU A 173 40.77 15.22 -14.15
C GLU A 173 42.15 15.30 -13.46
N GLN A 174 42.23 14.88 -12.19
CA GLN A 174 43.50 14.83 -11.47
C GLN A 174 44.47 13.82 -12.10
N ALA A 175 44.00 12.64 -12.47
CA ALA A 175 44.81 11.62 -13.14
C ALA A 175 45.33 12.12 -14.50
N LEU A 176 44.48 12.81 -15.27
CA LEU A 176 44.88 13.42 -16.55
C LEU A 176 45.95 14.50 -16.34
N ARG A 177 45.76 15.39 -15.36
CA ARG A 177 46.76 16.43 -15.01
C ARG A 177 48.09 15.82 -14.60
N TRP A 178 48.04 14.77 -13.77
CA TRP A 178 49.24 14.04 -13.36
C TRP A 178 49.95 13.40 -14.55
N GLN A 179 49.21 12.76 -15.46
CA GLN A 179 49.76 12.18 -16.67
C GLN A 179 50.40 13.24 -17.59
N GLN A 180 49.76 14.40 -17.74
CA GLN A 180 50.31 15.52 -18.50
C GLN A 180 51.59 16.06 -17.86
N GLN A 181 51.63 16.22 -16.54
CA GLN A 181 52.85 16.63 -15.83
C GLN A 181 53.97 15.63 -16.02
N GLN A 182 53.70 14.34 -15.88
CA GLN A 182 54.69 13.29 -16.14
C GLN A 182 55.19 13.30 -17.59
N ALA A 183 54.31 13.50 -18.57
CA ALA A 183 54.70 13.60 -19.97
C ALA A 183 55.61 14.82 -20.21
N GLN A 184 55.27 15.98 -19.63
CA GLN A 184 56.10 17.18 -19.71
C GLN A 184 57.47 16.98 -19.05
N GLU A 185 57.51 16.34 -17.88
CA GLU A 185 58.77 15.99 -17.20
C GLU A 185 59.62 15.05 -18.08
N GLN A 186 59.01 14.01 -18.66
CA GLN A 186 59.70 13.08 -19.55
C GLN A 186 60.24 13.78 -20.80
N GLU A 187 59.46 14.67 -21.44
CA GLU A 187 59.90 15.46 -22.58
C GLU A 187 61.06 16.39 -22.20
N TRP A 188 60.97 17.04 -21.03
CA TRP A 188 62.03 17.90 -20.50
C TRP A 188 63.33 17.10 -20.26
N PHE A 189 63.23 15.93 -19.61
CA PHE A 189 64.38 15.04 -19.40
C PHE A 189 64.96 14.53 -20.72
N ALA A 190 64.12 14.12 -21.68
CA ALA A 190 64.55 13.66 -22.99
C ALA A 190 65.29 14.75 -23.75
N ARG A 191 64.77 15.99 -23.71
CA ARG A 191 65.42 17.15 -24.31
C ARG A 191 66.78 17.41 -23.65
N ARG A 192 66.83 17.45 -22.32
CA ARG A 192 68.07 17.67 -21.57
C ARG A 192 69.11 16.59 -21.87
N LEU A 193 68.71 15.32 -21.93
CA LEU A 193 69.59 14.22 -22.28
C LEU A 193 70.10 14.33 -23.73
N SER A 194 69.26 14.80 -24.65
CA SER A 194 69.67 15.05 -26.04
C SER A 194 70.67 16.20 -26.17
N GLU A 195 70.49 17.27 -25.39
CA GLU A 195 71.41 18.42 -25.33
C GLU A 195 72.74 18.00 -24.72
N GLU A 196 72.73 17.23 -23.61
CA GLU A 196 73.94 16.67 -23.01
C GLU A 196 74.68 15.73 -23.97
N LYS A 197 73.94 14.88 -24.70
CA LYS A 197 74.52 13.99 -25.73
C LYS A 197 75.17 14.80 -26.85
N GLN A 198 74.48 15.81 -27.40
CA GLN A 198 75.04 16.68 -28.45
C GLN A 198 76.29 17.40 -27.97
N PHE A 199 76.28 17.96 -26.76
CA PHE A 199 77.45 18.61 -26.17
C PHE A 199 78.65 17.65 -26.04
N LEU A 200 78.41 16.42 -25.58
CA LEU A 200 79.47 15.40 -25.49
C LEU A 200 79.97 14.97 -26.87
N GLU A 201 79.09 14.82 -27.85
CA GLU A 201 79.44 14.53 -29.25
C GLU A 201 80.29 15.65 -29.85
N GLU A 202 79.92 16.92 -29.66
CA GLU A 202 80.70 18.09 -30.10
C GLU A 202 82.08 18.11 -29.42
N LYS A 203 82.14 17.92 -28.09
CA LYS A 203 83.42 17.83 -27.36
C LYS A 203 84.29 16.68 -27.83
N TRP A 204 83.68 15.56 -28.17
CA TRP A 204 84.39 14.40 -28.70
C TRP A 204 84.89 14.66 -30.13
N GLN A 205 84.09 15.29 -30.98
CA GLN A 205 84.49 15.73 -32.32
C GLN A 205 85.63 16.75 -32.26
N GLU A 206 85.54 17.76 -31.39
CA GLU A 206 86.63 18.72 -31.15
C GLU A 206 87.93 17.99 -30.74
N LYS A 207 87.83 17.00 -29.85
CA LYS A 207 88.98 16.20 -29.41
C LYS A 207 89.57 15.39 -30.56
N ILE A 208 88.74 14.75 -31.38
CA ILE A 208 89.19 14.02 -32.58
C ILE A 208 89.84 14.97 -33.57
N GLN A 209 89.26 16.14 -33.83
CA GLN A 209 89.83 17.13 -34.72
C GLN A 209 91.20 17.61 -34.22
N ARG A 210 91.35 17.90 -32.92
CA ARG A 210 92.65 18.24 -32.32
C ARG A 210 93.66 17.10 -32.48
N GLN A 211 93.25 15.86 -32.23
CA GLN A 211 94.12 14.69 -32.42
C GLN A 211 94.49 14.50 -33.90
N ALA A 212 93.56 14.70 -34.83
CA ALA A 212 93.80 14.61 -36.26
C ALA A 212 94.76 15.73 -36.74
N GLN A 213 94.61 16.96 -36.23
CA GLN A 213 95.54 18.06 -36.48
C GLN A 213 96.94 17.73 -35.93
N GLN A 214 97.04 17.15 -34.73
CA GLN A 214 98.31 16.69 -34.16
C GLN A 214 98.95 15.60 -35.04
N ILE A 215 98.17 14.61 -35.48
CA ILE A 215 98.65 13.56 -36.41
C ILE A 215 99.10 14.18 -37.73
N ALA A 216 98.38 15.16 -38.27
CA ALA A 216 98.76 15.85 -39.50
C ALA A 216 100.10 16.59 -39.35
N VAL A 217 100.27 17.38 -38.29
CA VAL A 217 101.55 18.06 -37.98
C VAL A 217 102.68 17.05 -37.78
N LEU A 218 102.42 15.95 -37.06
CA LEU A 218 103.40 14.87 -36.90
C LEU A 218 103.74 14.23 -38.24
N SER A 219 102.77 14.00 -39.13
CA SER A 219 103.01 13.42 -40.46
C SER A 219 103.77 14.38 -41.39
N GLU A 220 103.54 15.69 -41.29
CA GLU A 220 104.34 16.72 -41.98
C GLU A 220 105.78 16.74 -41.46
N SER A 221 105.96 16.61 -40.14
CA SER A 221 107.28 16.46 -39.54
C SER A 221 107.97 15.15 -39.95
N GLU A 222 107.23 14.03 -40.04
CA GLU A 222 107.76 12.76 -40.51
C GLU A 222 108.14 12.81 -41.99
N THR A 223 107.32 13.45 -42.83
CA THR A 223 107.61 13.59 -44.27
C THR A 223 108.79 14.51 -44.52
N SER A 224 108.89 15.63 -43.81
CA SER A 224 110.08 16.49 -43.85
C SER A 224 111.32 15.77 -43.32
N LEU A 225 111.22 15.01 -42.22
CA LEU A 225 112.31 14.14 -41.75
C LEU A 225 112.68 13.06 -42.77
N ARG A 226 111.71 12.45 -43.46
CA ARG A 226 111.96 11.49 -44.55
C ARG A 226 112.66 12.17 -45.74
N GLN A 227 112.26 13.39 -46.10
CA GLN A 227 112.91 14.18 -47.14
C GLN A 227 114.35 14.56 -46.75
N VAL A 228 114.58 15.00 -45.51
CA VAL A 228 115.92 15.27 -44.97
C VAL A 228 116.76 14.00 -44.91
N CYS A 229 116.19 12.87 -44.49
CA CYS A 229 116.87 11.58 -44.54
C CYS A 229 117.20 11.17 -45.98
N ALA A 230 116.30 11.43 -46.94
CA ALA A 230 116.53 11.15 -48.35
C ALA A 230 117.62 12.06 -48.94
N SER A 231 117.63 13.35 -48.62
CA SER A 231 118.67 14.29 -49.05
C SER A 231 120.02 13.95 -48.41
N LEU A 232 120.06 13.61 -47.12
CA LEU A 232 121.26 13.11 -46.44
C LEU A 232 121.75 11.79 -47.04
N ARG A 233 120.85 10.87 -47.43
CA ARG A 233 121.23 9.65 -48.15
C ARG A 233 121.79 9.96 -49.54
N GLN A 234 121.20 10.92 -50.26
CA GLN A 234 121.74 11.38 -51.53
C GLN A 234 123.11 12.05 -51.36
N GLU A 235 123.30 12.86 -50.32
CA GLU A 235 124.60 13.46 -49.97
C GLU A 235 125.62 12.40 -49.54
N GLN A 236 125.23 11.43 -48.71
CA GLN A 236 126.09 10.29 -48.36
C GLN A 236 126.46 9.47 -49.59
N GLN A 237 125.53 9.19 -50.50
CA GLN A 237 125.85 8.51 -51.76
C GLN A 237 126.76 9.35 -52.64
N ARG A 238 126.57 10.67 -52.70
CA ARG A 238 127.45 11.60 -53.42
C ARG A 238 128.85 11.63 -52.81
N LEU A 239 128.96 11.64 -51.48
CA LEU A 239 130.21 11.55 -50.74
C LEU A 239 130.86 10.18 -50.88
N GLN A 240 130.11 9.08 -50.91
CA GLN A 240 130.62 7.75 -51.23
C GLN A 240 131.07 7.65 -52.69
N GLN A 241 130.42 8.32 -53.62
CA GLN A 241 130.88 8.43 -55.01
C GLN A 241 132.17 9.28 -55.11
N VAL A 242 132.32 10.33 -54.30
CA VAL A 242 133.55 11.12 -54.21
C VAL A 242 134.67 10.33 -53.52
N LEU A 243 134.38 9.60 -52.45
CA LEU A 243 135.32 8.73 -51.74
C LEU A 243 135.74 7.53 -52.61
N SER A 244 134.82 6.87 -53.31
CA SER A 244 135.16 5.81 -54.28
C SER A 244 135.90 6.33 -55.52
N LYS A 245 135.77 7.62 -55.85
CA LYS A 245 136.65 8.30 -56.84
C LYS A 245 138.02 8.68 -56.26
N LEU A 246 138.14 8.87 -54.94
CA LEU A 246 139.41 9.09 -54.23
C LEU A 246 140.14 7.78 -53.91
N ASP A 247 139.42 6.66 -53.76
CA ASP A 247 139.96 5.34 -53.41
C ASP A 247 140.37 4.49 -54.64
N GLN A 248 140.37 5.09 -55.84
CA GLN A 248 140.87 4.48 -57.09
C GLN A 248 142.27 4.96 -57.51
N GLY A 249 142.96 5.74 -56.66
CA GLY A 249 144.33 6.18 -56.90
C GLY A 249 145.22 5.89 -55.71
N GLN A 250 145.97 4.78 -55.78
CA GLN A 250 147.01 4.30 -54.86
C GLN A 250 146.52 3.33 -53.76
N ASN A 251 146.91 2.07 -53.69
CA ASN A 251 147.70 1.19 -54.55
C ASN A 251 147.50 -0.25 -54.02
N LYS A 252 147.43 -1.28 -54.86
CA LYS A 252 147.46 -2.71 -54.44
C LYS A 252 148.76 -2.99 -53.64
N PRO A 253 148.95 -4.15 -52.96
CA PRO A 253 148.04 -5.06 -52.23
C PRO A 253 148.61 -5.42 -50.83
N HIS A 254 147.85 -6.04 -49.91
CA HIS A 254 148.44 -7.07 -49.01
C HIS A 254 147.40 -8.02 -48.38
N ARG A 255 147.72 -9.32 -48.49
CA ARG A 255 147.06 -10.48 -47.87
C ARG A 255 147.16 -10.40 -46.34
N PHE A 256 146.07 -10.66 -45.62
CA PHE A 256 146.10 -11.48 -44.41
C PHE A 256 144.77 -12.21 -44.21
N LYS A 257 144.84 -13.54 -44.05
CA LYS A 257 143.76 -14.44 -43.61
C LYS A 257 143.73 -14.46 -42.08
N ILE A 258 142.53 -14.52 -41.45
CA ILE A 258 142.12 -15.21 -40.19
C ILE A 258 140.62 -14.84 -40.00
N LYS A 259 139.64 -15.74 -40.22
CA LYS A 259 139.03 -16.78 -39.35
C LYS A 259 138.25 -16.29 -38.11
N SER A 260 137.02 -16.83 -37.98
CA SER A 260 136.17 -17.06 -36.78
C SER A 260 135.23 -15.90 -36.35
N VAL A 261 133.87 -16.01 -36.35
CA VAL A 261 132.87 -16.85 -35.57
C VAL A 261 132.22 -15.97 -34.44
N PRO A 262 131.01 -16.26 -33.89
CA PRO A 262 129.74 -15.60 -34.23
C PRO A 262 129.00 -15.07 -32.97
N GLY A 263 127.71 -14.75 -33.10
CA GLY A 263 126.79 -14.53 -31.97
C GLY A 263 126.90 -13.12 -31.37
N ASN A 264 125.92 -12.59 -30.66
CA ASN A 264 124.68 -13.12 -30.11
C ASN A 264 123.88 -11.85 -29.70
N LYS A 265 122.55 -11.87 -29.86
CA LYS A 265 121.47 -11.44 -28.93
C LYS A 265 121.83 -10.58 -27.67
N PRO A 266 120.85 -10.14 -26.82
CA PRO A 266 119.44 -9.74 -27.01
C PRO A 266 119.06 -8.50 -26.14
N SER A 267 117.75 -8.27 -25.97
CA SER A 267 117.08 -7.65 -24.81
C SER A 267 117.13 -6.12 -24.76
N ARG A 268 116.00 -5.42 -24.58
CA ARG A 268 114.87 -5.69 -23.69
C ARG A 268 113.64 -4.93 -24.17
#